data_AF-A0A841CHK7-F1
#
_entry.id   AF-A0A841CHK7-F1
#
_cell.length_a   1.000
_cell.length_b   1.000
_cell.length_c   1.000
_cell.angle_alpha   90.00
_cell.angle_beta   90.00
_cell.angle_gamma   90.00
#
_symmetry.space_group_name_H-M   'P 1'
#
loop_
_entity.id
_entity.type
_entity.pdbx_description
1 polymer ?
#
loop_
_entity_poly.entity_id
_entity_poly.type
_entity_poly.pdbx_seq_one_letter_code
_entity_poly.pdbx_strand_id
1 'polypeptide(L)'
;MASIEEVRAAIDQAVDKAGQSAQALQQAADLAEDAQALLSTATQGSVQADVEQANAQFAEVVSGVTDLQKFLGAGISQAESINSRL
;
A
#
# COMPACT_ATOMS: atom_id res chain seq x y z
N MET A 1 19.08 -14.14 -25.39
CA MET A 1 18.47 -12.80 -25.36
C MET A 1 16.97 -13.01 -25.44
N ALA A 2 16.19 -12.47 -24.51
CA ALA A 2 14.74 -12.56 -24.58
C ALA A 2 14.24 -11.80 -25.83
N SER A 3 13.23 -12.33 -26.49
CA SER A 3 12.48 -11.65 -27.54
C SER A 3 11.75 -10.42 -26.98
N ILE A 4 11.38 -9.49 -27.85
CA ILE A 4 10.64 -8.29 -27.45
C ILE A 4 9.31 -8.70 -26.79
N GLU A 5 8.64 -9.71 -27.33
CA GLU A 5 7.40 -10.27 -26.79
C GLU A 5 7.58 -10.82 -25.37
N GLU A 6 8.67 -11.53 -25.09
CA GLU A 6 8.98 -12.02 -23.73
C GLU A 6 9.24 -10.86 -22.76
N VAL A 7 9.91 -9.80 -23.20
CA VAL A 7 10.15 -8.61 -22.37
C VAL A 7 8.84 -7.88 -22.06
N ARG A 8 7.96 -7.70 -23.05
CA ARG A 8 6.63 -7.08 -22.84
C ARG A 8 5.79 -7.87 -21.84
N ALA A 9 5.73 -9.20 -22.01
CA ALA A 9 5.00 -10.07 -21.09
C ALA A 9 5.54 -9.99 -19.66
N ALA A 10 6.86 -9.91 -19.48
CA ALA A 10 7.47 -9.75 -18.17
C ALA A 10 7.14 -8.38 -17.53
N ILE A 11 7.08 -7.31 -18.33
CA ILE A 11 6.68 -5.98 -17.85
C ILE A 11 5.21 -5.99 -17.42
N ASP A 12 4.31 -6.57 -18.22
CA ASP A 12 2.89 -6.67 -17.89
C ASP A 12 2.69 -7.46 -16.58
N GLN A 13 3.43 -8.56 -16.38
CA GLN A 13 3.41 -9.30 -15.12
C GLN A 13 3.93 -8.48 -13.93
N ALA A 14 4.95 -7.64 -14.13
CA ALA A 14 5.47 -6.77 -13.08
C ALA A 14 4.44 -5.69 -12.70
N VAL A 15 3.77 -5.10 -13.68
CA VAL A 15 2.69 -4.12 -13.49
C VAL A 15 1.52 -4.75 -12.75
N ASP A 16 1.08 -5.95 -13.14
CA ASP A 16 0.00 -6.67 -12.46
C ASP A 16 0.31 -6.93 -10.98
N LYS A 17 1.52 -7.41 -10.68
CA LYS A 17 1.98 -7.62 -9.28
C LYS A 17 2.05 -6.31 -8.49
N ALA A 18 2.47 -5.23 -9.13
CA ALA A 18 2.47 -3.90 -8.51
C ALA A 18 1.03 -3.42 -8.23
N GLY A 19 0.09 -3.67 -9.14
CA GLY A 19 -1.34 -3.41 -8.92
C GLY A 19 -1.92 -4.20 -7.73
N GLN A 20 -1.61 -5.50 -7.65
CA GLN A 20 -1.99 -6.34 -6.50
C GLN A 20 -1.42 -5.81 -5.18
N SER A 21 -0.17 -5.35 -5.20
CA SER A 21 0.48 -4.75 -4.04
C SER A 21 -0.23 -3.45 -3.61
N ALA A 22 -0.70 -2.64 -4.57
CA ALA A 22 -1.43 -1.40 -4.27
C ALA A 22 -2.77 -1.68 -3.58
N GLN A 23 -3.48 -2.72 -4.02
CA GLN A 23 -4.72 -3.17 -3.39
C GLN A 23 -4.49 -3.70 -1.98
N ALA A 24 -3.44 -4.51 -1.78
CA ALA A 24 -3.09 -5.02 -0.46
C ALA A 24 -2.70 -3.90 0.51
N LEU A 25 -1.99 -2.87 0.02
CA LEU A 25 -1.68 -1.68 0.79
C LEU A 25 -2.94 -0.92 1.19
N GLN A 26 -3.89 -0.73 0.27
CA GLN A 26 -5.17 -0.10 0.60
C GLN A 26 -5.91 -0.88 1.68
N GLN A 27 -6.02 -2.20 1.53
CA GLN A 27 -6.64 -3.07 2.53
C GLN A 27 -5.95 -2.97 3.90
N ALA A 28 -4.61 -2.84 3.93
CA ALA A 28 -3.87 -2.67 5.17
C ALA A 28 -4.16 -1.32 5.85
N ALA A 29 -4.34 -0.24 5.08
CA ALA A 29 -4.77 1.05 5.64
C ALA A 29 -6.19 0.96 6.21
N ASP A 30 -7.14 0.39 5.47
CA ASP A 30 -8.53 0.23 5.92
C ASP A 30 -8.58 -0.57 7.25
N LEU A 31 -7.83 -1.67 7.34
CA LEU A 31 -7.75 -2.48 8.56
C LEU A 31 -7.09 -1.75 9.73
N ALA A 32 -6.12 -0.86 9.47
CA ALA A 32 -5.49 -0.05 10.51
C ALA A 32 -6.45 1.01 11.06
N GLU A 33 -7.26 1.64 10.19
CA GLU A 33 -8.33 2.56 10.59
C GLU A 33 -9.39 1.85 11.45
N ASP A 34 -9.82 0.66 11.02
CA ASP A 34 -10.76 -0.17 11.78
C ASP A 34 -10.19 -0.55 13.16
N ALA A 35 -8.91 -0.96 13.21
CA ALA A 35 -8.24 -1.29 14.46
C ALA A 35 -8.15 -0.09 15.42
N GLN A 36 -7.87 1.11 14.88
CA GLN A 36 -7.86 2.35 15.65
C GLN A 36 -9.26 2.66 16.23
N ALA A 37 -10.31 2.54 15.42
CA ALA A 37 -11.68 2.78 15.85
C ALA A 37 -12.14 1.79 16.94
N LEU A 38 -11.81 0.50 16.76
CA LEU A 38 -12.09 -0.55 17.73
C LEU A 38 -11.35 -0.30 19.05
N LEU A 39 -10.06 0.02 18.99
CA LEU A 39 -9.27 0.29 20.19
C LEU A 39 -9.80 1.52 20.93
N SER A 40 -10.08 2.61 20.21
CA SER A 40 -10.66 3.82 20.79
C SER A 40 -11.99 3.53 21.51
N THR A 41 -12.86 2.73 20.89
CA THR A 41 -14.14 2.33 21.49
C THR A 41 -13.95 1.46 22.72
N ALA A 42 -13.09 0.44 22.64
CA ALA A 42 -12.85 -0.51 23.74
C ALA A 42 -12.20 0.14 24.97
N THR A 43 -11.55 1.28 24.78
CA THR A 43 -10.81 2.00 25.82
C THR A 43 -11.49 3.29 26.27
N GLN A 44 -12.70 3.57 25.77
CA GLN A 44 -13.49 4.72 26.23
C GLN A 44 -13.66 4.70 27.75
N GLY A 45 -13.26 5.80 28.40
CA GLY A 45 -13.28 5.94 29.86
C GLY A 45 -12.00 5.48 30.56
N SER A 46 -11.02 4.93 29.83
CA SER A 46 -9.67 4.67 30.35
C SER A 46 -8.72 5.80 29.93
N VAL A 47 -7.83 6.23 30.85
CA VAL A 47 -6.79 7.26 30.62
C VAL A 47 -5.40 6.61 30.51
N GLN A 48 -5.30 5.56 29.70
CA GLN A 48 -4.06 4.80 29.52
C GLN A 48 -3.23 5.35 28.37
N ALA A 49 -2.01 5.82 28.68
CA ALA A 49 -1.06 6.34 27.71
C ALA A 49 -0.73 5.34 26.57
N ASP A 50 -0.78 4.03 26.87
CA ASP A 50 -0.54 2.97 25.87
C ASP A 50 -1.57 2.98 24.73
N VAL A 51 -2.79 3.47 24.99
CA VAL A 51 -3.86 3.58 23.99
C VAL A 51 -3.56 4.70 23.00
N GLU A 52 -3.11 5.85 23.50
CA GLU A 52 -2.70 6.97 22.64
C GLU A 52 -1.53 6.55 21.75
N GLN A 53 -0.54 5.85 22.31
CA GLN A 53 0.60 5.35 21.56
C GLN A 53 0.18 4.35 20.47
N ALA A 54 -0.68 3.38 20.79
CA ALA A 54 -1.18 2.41 19.81
C ALA A 54 -2.01 3.09 18.69
N ASN A 55 -2.87 4.06 19.02
CA ASN A 55 -3.62 4.81 18.03
C ASN A 55 -2.72 5.65 17.11
N ALA A 56 -1.62 6.20 17.65
CA ALA A 56 -0.62 6.90 16.85
C ALA A 56 0.07 5.94 15.88
N GLN A 57 0.44 4.74 16.32
CA GLN A 57 1.04 3.71 15.46
C GLN A 57 0.11 3.27 14.32
N PHE A 58 -1.20 3.11 14.57
CA PHE A 58 -2.16 2.83 13.50
C PHE A 58 -2.25 3.99 12.49
N ALA A 59 -2.23 5.24 12.96
CA ALA A 59 -2.21 6.40 12.08
C ALA A 59 -0.92 6.47 11.23
N GLU A 60 0.23 6.07 11.80
CA GLU A 60 1.50 5.98 11.06
C GLU A 60 1.43 4.93 9.93
N VAL A 61 0.73 3.80 10.13
CA VAL A 61 0.51 2.80 9.07
C VAL A 61 -0.26 3.40 7.91
N VAL A 62 -1.38 4.10 8.17
CA VAL A 62 -2.20 4.73 7.13
C VAL A 62 -1.40 5.77 6.34
N SER A 63 -0.61 6.59 7.04
CA SER A 63 0.28 7.55 6.39
C SER A 63 1.36 6.87 5.54
N GLY A 64 2.00 5.82 6.07
CA GLY A 64 3.04 5.06 5.36
C GLY A 64 2.51 4.38 4.11
N VAL A 65 1.30 3.79 4.18
CA VAL A 65 0.61 3.20 3.02
C VAL A 65 0.45 4.24 1.89
N THR A 66 0.06 5.46 2.22
CA THR A 66 -0.13 6.53 1.22
C THR A 66 1.17 6.82 0.46
N ASP A 67 2.30 6.85 1.15
CA ASP A 67 3.59 7.08 0.51
C ASP A 67 4.06 5.87 -0.32
N LEU A 68 3.83 4.65 0.18
CA LEU A 68 4.11 3.43 -0.58
C LEU A 68 3.27 3.36 -1.86
N GLN A 69 1.99 3.72 -1.81
CA GLN A 69 1.11 3.79 -2.98
C GLN A 69 1.62 4.80 -4.02
N LYS A 70 2.17 5.96 -3.61
CA LYS A 70 2.80 6.92 -4.53
C LYS A 70 3.99 6.31 -5.27
N PHE A 71 4.91 5.66 -4.55
CA PHE A 71 6.07 5.03 -5.18
C PHE A 71 5.66 3.91 -6.13
N LEU A 72 4.67 3.12 -5.74
CA LEU A 72 4.16 2.01 -6.53
C LEU A 72 3.48 2.49 -7.81
N GLY A 73 2.63 3.51 -7.72
CA GLY A 73 1.98 4.12 -8.89
C GLY A 73 2.97 4.76 -9.86
N ALA A 74 4.02 5.42 -9.35
CA ALA A 74 5.11 5.94 -10.17
C ALA A 74 5.88 4.81 -10.89
N GLY A 75 6.17 3.71 -10.17
CA GLY A 75 6.82 2.52 -10.73
C GLY A 75 5.99 1.86 -11.85
N ILE A 76 4.68 1.71 -11.65
CA ILE A 76 3.74 1.20 -12.65
C ILE A 76 3.77 2.08 -13.90
N SER A 77 3.57 3.39 -13.73
CA SER A 77 3.55 4.35 -14.84
C SER A 77 4.86 4.31 -15.65
N GLN A 78 6.00 4.18 -14.95
CA GLN A 78 7.30 4.07 -15.60
C GLN A 78 7.47 2.77 -16.37
N ALA A 79 7.00 1.65 -15.82
CA ALA A 79 7.03 0.33 -16.46
C ALA A 79 6.13 0.30 -17.72
N GLU A 80 4.92 0.83 -17.63
CA GLU A 80 4.01 0.98 -18.78
C GLU A 80 4.60 1.86 -19.88
N SER A 81 5.27 2.96 -19.51
CA SER A 81 5.99 3.80 -20.47
C SER A 81 7.10 3.04 -21.21
N ILE A 82 7.86 2.19 -20.51
CA ILE A 82 8.86 1.32 -21.14
C ILE A 82 8.16 0.37 -22.12
N ASN A 83 7.10 -0.31 -21.69
CA ASN A 83 6.36 -1.24 -22.54
C ASN A 83 5.84 -0.55 -23.82
N SER A 84 5.33 0.68 -23.72
CA SER A 84 4.82 1.44 -24.87
C SER A 84 5.88 1.80 -25.93
N ARG A 85 7.17 1.77 -25.57
CA ARG A 85 8.31 2.19 -26.41
C ARG A 85 9.12 1.03 -26.98
N LEU A 86 8.95 -0.19 -26.44
CA LEU A 86 9.42 -1.42 -27.07
C LEU A 86 8.69 -1.66 -28.40
#